data_AF-A0AAP0X391-F1
#
_entry.id   AF-A0AAP0X391-F1
#
_cell.length_a   1.000
_cell.length_b   1.000
_cell.length_c   1.000
_cell.angle_alpha   90.00
_cell.angle_beta   90.00
_cell.angle_gamma   90.00
#
_symmetry.space_group_name_H-M   'P 1'
#
loop_
_entity.id
_entity.type
_entity.pdbx_description
1 polymer ?
#
loop_
_entity_poly.entity_id
_entity_poly.type
_entity_poly.pdbx_seq_one_letter_code
_entity_poly.pdbx_strand_id
1 'polypeptide(L)' 'MGSGHFLEEGVGKSSCFRNIQIVDASNNVKVPKGIGTFTEQSNCYDVQTGSNGDWGHSVYHGGPVWV' A
#
# COMPACT_ATOMS: atom_id res chain seq x y z
N MET A 1 -12.65 -6.78 -3.03
CA MET A 1 -11.34 -6.50 -2.39
C MET A 1 -11.35 -5.12 -1.74
N GLY A 2 -12.34 -4.87 -0.87
CA GLY A 2 -12.41 -3.68 -0.06
C GLY A 2 -12.82 -4.15 1.33
N SER A 3 -12.21 -3.61 2.36
CA SER A 3 -12.59 -3.88 3.74
C SER A 3 -13.99 -3.37 4.08
N GLY A 4 -14.66 -2.66 3.16
CA GLY A 4 -15.87 -1.87 3.44
C GLY A 4 -15.58 -0.61 4.25
N HIS A 5 -14.30 -0.34 4.51
CA HIS A 5 -13.79 0.71 5.38
C HIS A 5 -12.90 1.67 4.60
N PHE A 6 -12.91 2.94 4.99
CA PHE A 6 -12.15 4.01 4.34
C PHE A 6 -10.67 3.93 4.72
N LEU A 7 -9.80 4.44 3.84
CA LEU A 7 -8.37 4.51 4.12
C LEU A 7 -8.05 5.35 5.37
N GLU A 8 -8.87 6.38 5.65
CA GLU A 8 -8.75 7.28 6.80
C GLU A 8 -9.01 6.58 8.15
N GLU A 9 -9.77 5.47 8.17
CA GLU A 9 -9.92 4.66 9.39
C GLU A 9 -8.60 4.02 9.84
N GLY A 10 -7.58 4.11 8.99
CA GLY A 10 -6.21 3.89 9.34
C GLY A 10 -5.79 2.44 9.24
N VAL A 11 -4.63 2.21 9.82
CA VAL A 11 -3.87 0.99 9.69
C VAL A 11 -4.61 -0.18 10.34
N GLY A 12 -5.05 -1.15 9.54
CA GLY A 12 -5.80 -2.33 10.00
C GLY A 12 -7.30 -2.29 9.71
N LYS A 13 -7.81 -1.16 9.23
CA LYS A 13 -9.18 -1.01 8.72
C LYS A 13 -9.21 -1.03 7.21
N SER A 14 -8.24 -0.41 6.54
CA SER A 14 -8.03 -0.57 5.10
C SER A 14 -7.29 -1.88 4.79
N SER A 15 -7.53 -2.46 3.62
CA SER A 15 -6.69 -3.56 3.16
C SER A 15 -5.30 -3.03 2.85
N CYS A 16 -4.26 -3.76 3.30
CA CYS A 16 -2.89 -3.34 3.11
C CYS A 16 -1.94 -4.52 2.91
N PHE A 17 -0.94 -4.31 2.07
CA PHE A 17 0.26 -5.13 1.98
C PHE A 17 1.36 -4.44 2.78
N ARG A 18 2.07 -5.19 3.63
CA ARG A 18 3.14 -4.66 4.48
C ARG A 18 4.44 -5.40 4.20
N ASN A 19 5.57 -4.82 4.59
CA ASN A 19 6.89 -5.43 4.47
C ASN A 19 7.26 -5.86 3.03
N ILE A 20 6.84 -5.07 2.04
CA ILE A 20 7.15 -5.31 0.63
C ILE A 20 8.66 -5.21 0.42
N GLN A 21 9.23 -6.26 -0.17
CA GLN A 21 10.65 -6.43 -0.39
C GLN A 21 10.88 -7.02 -1.78
N ILE A 22 11.99 -6.65 -2.41
CA ILE A 22 12.38 -7.17 -3.72
C ILE A 22 13.50 -8.19 -3.52
N VAL A 23 13.37 -9.37 -4.12
CA VAL A 23 14.44 -10.37 -4.11
C VAL A 23 15.15 -10.32 -5.46
N ASP A 24 16.46 -10.10 -5.45
CA ASP A 24 17.27 -10.11 -6.68
C ASP A 24 17.65 -11.54 -7.11
N ALA A 25 18.23 -11.68 -8.30
CA ALA A 25 18.60 -12.98 -8.88
C ALA A 25 19.60 -13.80 -8.03
N SER A 26 20.36 -13.14 -7.14
CA SER A 26 21.28 -13.75 -6.17
C SER A 26 20.60 -14.03 -4.82
N ASN A 27 19.27 -14.00 -4.77
CA ASN A 27 18.45 -14.27 -3.60
C ASN A 27 18.66 -13.30 -2.41
N ASN A 28 19.12 -12.07 -2.68
CA ASN A 28 19.24 -11.05 -1.66
C ASN A 28 17.98 -10.20 -1.58
N VAL A 29 17.61 -9.83 -0.36
CA VAL A 29 16.52 -8.91 -0.11
C VAL A 29 17.00 -7.47 -0.28
N LYS A 30 16.30 -6.72 -1.12
CA LYS A 30 16.52 -5.30 -1.40
C LYS A 30 15.29 -4.49 -1.02
N VAL A 31 15.56 -3.30 -0.50
CA VAL A 31 14.53 -2.29 -0.24
C VAL A 31 14.00 -1.79 -1.59
N PRO A 32 12.68 -1.84 -1.82
CA PRO A 32 12.09 -1.26 -3.02
C PRO A 32 12.39 0.24 -3.10
N LYS A 33 12.95 0.70 -4.23
CA LYS A 33 13.16 2.12 -4.49
C LYS A 33 12.10 2.63 -5.46
N GLY A 34 11.47 3.76 -5.14
CA GLY A 34 10.52 4.43 -6.05
C GLY A 34 9.21 3.68 -6.24
N ILE A 35 8.57 3.21 -5.16
CA ILE A 35 7.21 2.66 -5.25
C ILE A 35 6.27 3.79 -5.67
N GLY A 36 5.76 3.68 -6.89
CA GLY A 36 4.60 4.43 -7.36
C GLY A 36 3.36 3.53 -7.30
N THR A 37 2.20 4.14 -7.11
CA THR A 37 0.91 3.46 -7.18
C THR A 37 0.07 4.05 -8.30
N PHE A 38 -0.77 3.21 -8.91
CA PHE A 38 -1.66 3.61 -9.99
C PHE A 38 -3.02 2.96 -9.77
N THR A 39 -4.08 3.72 -10.04
CA THR A 39 -5.47 3.25 -9.98
C THR A 39 -6.17 3.66 -11.27
N GLU A 40 -6.73 2.70 -12.00
CA GLU A 40 -7.51 2.97 -13.22
C GLU A 40 -8.84 3.66 -12.91
N GLN A 41 -9.36 3.47 -11.69
CA GLN A 41 -10.63 4.01 -11.23
C GLN A 41 -10.43 4.75 -9.90
N SER A 42 -9.72 5.89 -9.93
CA SER A 42 -9.45 6.72 -8.74
C SER A 42 -10.72 7.13 -7.99
N ASN A 43 -11.86 7.24 -8.68
CA ASN A 43 -13.16 7.59 -8.09
C ASN A 43 -13.79 6.43 -7.29
N CYS A 44 -13.31 5.21 -7.46
CA CYS A 44 -13.83 4.01 -6.78
C CYS A 44 -12.81 3.37 -5.83
N TYR A 45 -11.52 3.65 -6.04
CA TYR A 45 -10.43 3.10 -5.24
C TYR A 45 -9.30 4.12 -5.07
N ASP A 46 -8.87 4.29 -3.83
CA ASP A 46 -7.67 5.05 -3.49
C ASP A 46 -6.54 4.11 -3.08
N VAL A 47 -5.32 4.48 -3.42
CA VAL A 47 -4.12 3.70 -3.12
C VAL A 47 -3.02 4.61 -2.60
N GLN A 48 -2.57 4.32 -1.39
CA GLN A 48 -1.52 5.09 -0.71
C GLN A 48 -0.33 4.21 -0.37
N THR A 49 0.84 4.82 -0.34
CA THR A 49 2.08 4.14 0.06
C THR A 49 2.57 4.71 1.37
N GLY A 50 3.02 3.84 2.26
CA GLY A 50 3.70 4.19 3.50
C GLY A 50 5.05 3.50 3.56
N SER A 51 6.04 4.17 4.12
CA SER A 51 7.33 3.57 4.42
C SER A 51 7.78 4.06 5.79
N ASN A 52 7.96 3.15 6.74
CA ASN A 52 8.56 3.44 8.04
C ASN A 52 9.47 2.29 8.48
N GLY A 53 10.46 2.57 9.32
CA GLY A 53 11.43 1.57 9.78
C GLY A 53 10.80 0.35 10.45
N ASP A 54 9.74 0.55 11.23
CA ASP A 54 9.02 -0.52 11.94
C ASP A 54 8.04 -1.31 11.05
N TRP A 55 7.59 -0.74 9.93
CA TRP A 55 6.50 -1.27 9.10
C TRP A 55 6.94 -1.66 7.68
N GLY A 56 8.19 -1.39 7.35
CA GLY A 56 8.74 -1.53 6.00
C GLY A 56 7.96 -0.73 4.96
N HIS A 57 8.10 -1.12 3.70
CA HIS A 57 7.25 -0.59 2.64
C HIS A 57 5.88 -1.23 2.69
N SER A 58 4.85 -0.39 2.74
CA SER A 58 3.46 -0.78 2.81
C SER A 58 2.63 -0.09 1.74
N VAL A 59 1.68 -0.81 1.16
CA VAL A 59 0.69 -0.29 0.21
C VAL A 59 -0.68 -0.48 0.84
N TYR A 60 -1.43 0.61 0.96
CA TYR A 60 -2.79 0.65 1.47
C TYR A 60 -3.73 0.84 0.29
N HIS A 61 -4.81 0.07 0.23
CA HIS A 61 -5.84 0.22 -0.80
C HIS A 61 -7.23 0.08 -0.19
N GLY A 62 -8.16 0.88 -0.68
CA GLY A 62 -9.52 0.95 -0.13
C GLY A 62 -10.46 1.77 -1.00
N GLY A 63 -11.68 1.98 -0.49
CA GLY A 63 -12.63 2.91 -1.11
C GLY A 63 -12.11 4.35 -1.06
N PRO A 64 -12.65 5.25 -1.90
CA PRO A 64 -12.18 6.62 -2.01
C PRO A 64 -12.34 7.33 -0.66
N VAL A 65 -11.27 7.98 -0.20
CA VAL A 65 -11.39 9.03 0.81
C VAL A 65 -12.13 10.18 0.13
N TRP A 66 -13.28 10.59 0.67
CA TRP A 66 -14.09 11.67 0.12
C TRP A 66 -13.23 12.95 -0.03
N VAL A 67 -13.27 13.57 -1.21
CA VAL A 67 -12.81 14.95 -1.46
C VAL A 67 -13.93 15.95 -1.24
#